data_AF-A0A3D1R0C9-F1
#
_entry.id   AF-A0A3D1R0C9-F1
#
_cell.length_a   1.000
_cell.length_b   1.000
_cell.length_c   1.000
_cell.angle_alpha   90.00
_cell.angle_beta   90.00
_cell.angle_gamma   90.00
#
_symmetry.space_group_name_H-M   'P 1'
#
loop_
_entity.id
_entity.type
_entity.pdbx_description
1 polymer ?
#
loop_
_entity_poly.entity_id
_entity_poly.type
_entity_poly.pdbx_seq_one_letter_code
_entity_poly.pdbx_strand_id
1 'polypeptide(L)'
;QVLGDLRETVGFIYGDGAQRDLGLEARPPVDPTALHSLGKMVLERMSNWTPPATSRIEGYTFDKAGWTTKLTGQLEPLGSALTSLAREKRESETTQQTKNRAIEENDRIFSLTATLLSTLLEAAGEKTLARRVRPSTRHPGQTIEAAAEAATIAPENPPADG
;
A
#
# COMPACT_ATOMS: atom_id res chain seq x y z
N GLN A 1 13.33 -6.34 14.86
CA GLN A 1 14.67 -6.46 15.46
C GLN A 1 14.79 -7.72 16.32
N VAL A 2 13.84 -7.96 17.25
CA VAL A 2 13.85 -9.14 18.14
C VAL A 2 13.94 -10.49 17.40
N LEU A 3 13.26 -10.67 16.26
CA LEU A 3 13.40 -11.88 15.43
C LEU A 3 14.81 -12.07 14.85
N GLY A 4 15.50 -10.98 14.54
CA GLY A 4 16.90 -11.00 14.10
C GLY A 4 17.82 -11.42 15.23
N ASP A 5 17.64 -10.83 16.41
CA ASP A 5 18.42 -11.14 17.62
C ASP A 5 18.20 -12.61 18.05
N LEU A 6 16.96 -13.11 17.97
CA LEU A 6 16.64 -14.51 18.23
C LEU A 6 17.32 -15.45 17.23
N ARG A 7 17.28 -15.12 15.94
CA ARG A 7 17.97 -15.89 14.88
C ARG A 7 19.47 -15.95 15.12
N GLU A 8 20.10 -14.82 15.43
CA GLU A 8 21.54 -14.74 15.67
C GLU A 8 21.95 -15.52 16.92
N THR A 9 21.21 -15.39 18.01
CA THR A 9 21.48 -16.13 19.25
C THR A 9 21.29 -17.64 19.09
N VAL A 10 20.21 -18.08 18.45
CA VAL A 10 19.98 -19.52 18.18
C VAL A 10 21.04 -20.09 17.24
N GLY A 11 21.39 -19.35 16.18
CA GLY A 11 22.44 -19.76 15.24
C GLY A 11 23.82 -19.85 15.88
N PHE A 12 24.16 -18.90 16.74
CA PHE A 12 25.44 -18.89 17.45
C PHE A 12 25.55 -20.07 18.43
N ILE A 13 24.49 -20.37 19.17
CA ILE A 13 24.51 -21.31 20.30
C ILE A 13 24.24 -22.76 19.85
N TYR A 14 23.25 -22.96 18.98
CA TYR A 14 22.77 -24.28 18.58
C TYR A 14 23.04 -24.63 17.11
N GLY A 15 23.47 -23.64 16.31
CA GLY A 15 23.75 -23.82 14.89
C GLY A 15 22.52 -23.82 14.00
N ASP A 16 22.76 -24.02 12.70
CA ASP A 16 21.76 -23.84 11.65
C ASP A 16 20.57 -24.82 11.79
N GLY A 17 20.78 -26.01 12.35
CA GLY A 17 19.71 -26.99 12.58
C GLY A 17 18.58 -26.43 13.45
N ALA A 18 18.94 -25.79 14.57
CA ALA A 18 17.97 -25.15 15.46
C ALA A 18 17.29 -23.92 14.81
N GLN A 19 17.98 -23.21 13.92
CA GLN A 19 17.35 -22.15 13.13
C GLN A 19 16.31 -22.72 12.16
N ARG A 20 16.58 -23.87 11.51
CA ARG A 20 15.61 -24.56 10.64
C ARG A 20 14.35 -24.95 11.39
N ASP A 21 14.53 -25.57 12.56
CA ASP A 21 13.43 -26.04 13.39
C ASP A 21 12.49 -24.89 13.80
N LEU A 22 13.07 -23.72 14.11
CA LEU A 22 12.30 -22.52 14.44
C LEU A 22 11.81 -21.72 13.22
N GLY A 23 12.21 -22.08 11.99
CA GLY A 23 11.84 -21.37 10.77
C GLY A 23 12.59 -20.04 10.58
N LEU A 24 13.77 -19.91 11.18
CA LEU A 24 14.62 -18.71 11.18
C LEU A 24 15.80 -18.82 10.19
N GLU A 25 15.69 -19.66 9.15
CA GLU A 25 16.76 -19.86 8.16
C GLU A 25 17.05 -18.59 7.36
N ALA A 26 15.98 -17.94 6.93
CA ALA A 26 16.05 -16.73 6.14
C ALA A 26 16.14 -15.49 7.03
N ARG A 27 16.72 -14.42 6.46
CA ARG A 27 16.66 -13.10 7.10
C ARG A 27 15.18 -12.69 7.28
N PRO A 28 14.82 -12.09 8.43
CA PRO A 28 13.46 -11.60 8.64
C PRO A 28 13.00 -10.68 7.48
N PRO A 29 11.77 -10.86 6.96
CA PRO A 29 11.20 -10.00 5.93
C PRO A 29 11.12 -8.53 6.38
N VAL A 30 11.18 -7.61 5.41
CA VAL A 30 10.96 -6.17 5.65
C VAL A 30 9.48 -5.81 5.65
N ASP A 31 8.66 -6.55 4.87
CA ASP A 31 7.21 -6.34 4.84
C ASP A 31 6.59 -6.63 6.22
N PRO A 32 5.85 -5.68 6.82
CA PRO A 32 5.28 -5.84 8.16
C PRO A 32 4.26 -6.99 8.24
N THR A 33 3.55 -7.29 7.16
CA THR A 33 2.57 -8.39 7.14
C THR A 33 3.28 -9.75 7.19
N ALA A 34 4.29 -9.93 6.32
CA ALA A 34 5.16 -11.11 6.33
C ALA A 34 5.96 -11.24 7.63
N LEU A 35 6.37 -10.13 8.24
CA LEU A 35 7.08 -10.13 9.53
C LEU A 35 6.17 -10.60 10.67
N HIS A 36 4.93 -10.14 10.69
CA HIS A 36 3.93 -10.55 11.67
C HIS A 36 3.56 -12.04 11.54
N SER A 37 3.39 -12.55 10.31
CA SER A 37 3.11 -13.97 10.08
C SER A 37 4.30 -14.86 10.47
N LEU A 38 5.53 -14.45 10.13
CA LEU A 38 6.74 -15.14 10.56
C LEU A 38 6.84 -15.18 12.09
N GLY A 39 6.60 -14.06 12.77
CA GLY A 39 6.66 -14.01 14.23
C GLY A 39 5.61 -14.91 14.92
N LYS A 40 4.39 -15.03 14.36
CA LYS A 40 3.39 -16.00 14.85
C LYS A 40 3.86 -17.45 14.68
N MET A 41 4.39 -17.77 13.51
CA MET A 41 4.94 -19.10 13.22
C MET A 41 6.09 -19.45 14.18
N VAL A 42 7.00 -18.50 14.43
CA VAL A 42 8.13 -18.69 15.35
C VAL A 42 7.64 -18.90 16.78
N LEU A 43 6.61 -18.19 17.26
CA LEU A 43 6.02 -18.44 18.58
C LEU A 43 5.42 -19.84 18.69
N GLU A 44 4.68 -20.26 17.67
CA GLU A 44 4.05 -21.58 17.62
C GLU A 44 5.09 -22.70 17.58
N ARG A 45 6.16 -22.54 16.79
CA ARG A 45 7.27 -23.49 16.74
C ARG A 45 8.05 -23.50 18.05
N MET A 46 8.33 -22.32 18.60
CA MET A 46 9.06 -22.20 19.86
C MET A 46 8.31 -22.85 21.02
N SER A 47 6.97 -22.85 21.04
CA SER A 47 6.17 -23.52 22.09
C SER A 47 6.37 -25.03 22.12
N ASN A 48 6.56 -25.66 20.95
CA ASN A 48 6.79 -27.11 20.80
C ASN A 48 8.27 -27.48 20.71
N TRP A 49 9.14 -26.50 20.47
CA TRP A 49 10.57 -26.72 20.33
C TRP A 49 11.24 -26.95 21.67
N THR A 50 12.11 -27.96 21.70
CA THR A 50 13.04 -28.26 22.78
C THR A 50 14.46 -27.90 22.33
N PRO A 51 15.22 -27.12 23.11
CA PRO A 51 16.60 -26.80 22.75
C PRO A 51 17.45 -28.08 22.64
N PRO A 52 18.30 -28.20 21.61
CA PRO A 52 19.24 -29.30 21.49
C PRO A 52 20.17 -29.40 22.71
N ALA A 53 20.46 -30.64 23.15
CA ALA A 53 21.33 -30.89 24.32
C ALA A 53 22.79 -30.43 24.09
N THR A 54 23.23 -30.35 22.84
CA THR A 54 24.56 -29.87 22.46
C THR A 54 24.53 -28.37 22.20
N SER A 55 24.68 -27.56 23.25
CA SER A 55 25.02 -26.14 23.10
C SER A 55 26.51 -25.99 22.81
N ARG A 56 26.87 -25.09 21.90
CA ARG A 56 28.29 -24.73 21.64
C ARG A 56 28.93 -23.97 22.82
N ILE A 57 28.09 -23.41 23.68
CA ILE A 57 28.49 -22.71 24.89
C ILE A 57 28.15 -23.59 26.08
N GLU A 58 29.17 -23.95 26.87
CA GLU A 58 28.98 -24.69 28.11
C GLU A 58 28.19 -23.84 29.13
N GLY A 59 27.19 -24.47 29.77
CA GLY A 59 26.40 -23.82 30.83
C GLY A 59 25.31 -22.84 30.36
N TYR A 60 25.12 -22.65 29.04
CA TYR A 60 24.04 -21.79 28.55
C TYR A 60 22.67 -22.47 28.65
N THR A 61 21.71 -21.78 29.27
CA THR A 61 20.31 -22.18 29.30
C THR A 61 19.47 -21.23 28.46
N PHE A 62 18.71 -21.79 27.51
CA PHE A 62 17.83 -20.99 26.67
C PHE A 62 16.57 -20.59 27.45
N ASP A 63 16.44 -19.29 27.75
CA ASP A 63 15.24 -18.73 28.38
C ASP A 63 14.09 -18.60 27.35
N LYS A 64 13.36 -19.70 27.17
CA LYS A 64 12.18 -19.75 26.31
C LYS A 64 11.09 -18.77 26.76
N ALA A 65 10.88 -18.62 28.06
CA ALA A 65 9.84 -17.74 28.59
C ALA A 65 10.15 -16.27 28.27
N GLY A 66 11.37 -15.80 28.54
CA GLY A 66 11.78 -14.44 28.23
C GLY A 66 11.70 -14.11 26.74
N TRP A 67 12.10 -15.04 25.85
CA TRP A 67 11.96 -14.85 24.41
C TRP A 67 10.50 -14.83 23.95
N THR A 68 9.64 -15.71 24.48
CA THR A 68 8.20 -15.68 24.17
C THR A 68 7.58 -14.34 24.56
N THR A 69 7.85 -13.82 25.77
CA THR A 69 7.33 -12.53 26.25
C THR A 69 7.83 -11.36 25.41
N LYS A 70 9.11 -11.35 25.04
CA LYS A 70 9.67 -10.30 24.18
C LYS A 70 9.03 -10.31 22.79
N LEU A 71 8.82 -11.50 22.21
CA LEU A 71 8.23 -11.61 20.89
C LEU A 71 6.75 -11.21 20.91
N THR A 72 5.96 -11.74 21.85
CA THR A 72 4.53 -11.39 21.98
C THR A 72 4.33 -9.90 22.25
N GLY A 73 5.18 -9.30 23.08
CA GLY A 73 5.13 -7.87 23.38
C GLY A 73 5.33 -6.96 22.17
N GLN A 74 6.01 -7.41 21.12
CA GLN A 74 6.16 -6.66 19.86
C GLN A 74 5.14 -7.09 18.79
N LEU A 75 4.74 -8.36 18.81
CA LEU A 75 3.85 -8.93 17.79
C LEU A 75 2.40 -8.44 17.94
N GLU A 76 1.91 -8.32 19.17
CA GLU A 76 0.54 -7.88 19.47
C GLU A 76 0.29 -6.43 18.99
N PRO A 77 1.14 -5.43 19.34
CA PRO A 77 1.01 -4.08 18.79
C PRO A 77 1.09 -4.05 17.27
N LEU A 78 1.99 -4.83 16.66
CA LEU A 78 2.13 -4.91 15.21
C LEU A 78 0.85 -5.46 14.56
N GLY A 79 0.26 -6.52 15.12
CA GLY A 79 -1.00 -7.09 14.66
C GLY A 79 -2.15 -6.08 14.75
N SER A 80 -2.25 -5.36 15.87
CA SER A 80 -3.25 -4.31 16.06
C SER A 80 -3.09 -3.13 15.09
N ALA A 81 -1.84 -2.72 14.81
CA ALA A 81 -1.56 -1.67 13.83
C ALA A 81 -1.94 -2.11 12.41
N LEU A 82 -1.62 -3.35 12.02
CA LEU A 82 -1.98 -3.91 10.71
C LEU A 82 -3.49 -4.01 10.51
N THR A 83 -4.26 -4.40 11.52
CA THR A 83 -5.72 -4.44 11.42
C THR A 83 -6.33 -3.05 11.32
N SER A 84 -5.76 -2.08 12.05
CA SER A 84 -6.16 -0.67 11.99
C SER A 84 -5.90 -0.09 10.60
N LEU A 85 -4.71 -0.32 10.04
CA LEU A 85 -4.35 0.11 8.68
C LEU A 85 -5.24 -0.55 7.62
N ALA A 86 -5.56 -1.85 7.76
CA ALA A 86 -6.48 -2.52 6.86
C ALA A 86 -7.90 -1.96 6.93
N ARG A 87 -8.34 -1.47 8.10
CA ARG A 87 -9.62 -0.78 8.26
C ARG A 87 -9.58 0.60 7.59
N GLU A 88 -8.56 1.39 7.89
CA GLU A 88 -8.37 2.73 7.32
C GLU A 88 -8.32 2.69 5.78
N LYS A 89 -7.61 1.71 5.21
CA LYS A 89 -7.56 1.52 3.76
C LYS A 89 -8.94 1.30 3.14
N ARG A 90 -9.78 0.46 3.76
CA ARG A 90 -11.16 0.21 3.28
C ARG A 90 -12.03 1.45 3.39
N GLU A 91 -11.89 2.20 4.48
CA GLU A 91 -12.61 3.45 4.68
C GLU A 91 -12.19 4.49 3.63
N SER A 92 -10.89 4.63 3.38
CA SER A 92 -10.32 5.50 2.34
C SER A 92 -10.83 5.14 0.94
N GLU A 93 -10.81 3.86 0.56
CA GLU A 93 -11.34 3.38 -0.72
C GLU A 93 -12.82 3.72 -0.89
N THR A 94 -13.61 3.55 0.18
CA THR A 94 -15.05 3.87 0.18
C THR A 94 -15.30 5.37 0.04
N THR A 95 -14.53 6.20 0.76
CA THR A 95 -14.60 7.66 0.63
C THR A 95 -14.20 8.11 -0.76
N GLN A 96 -13.14 7.54 -1.34
CA GLN A 96 -12.70 7.88 -2.68
C GLN A 96 -13.75 7.52 -3.74
N GLN A 97 -14.38 6.34 -3.63
CA GLN A 97 -15.47 5.95 -4.53
C GLN A 97 -16.68 6.89 -4.42
N THR A 98 -17.06 7.26 -3.19
CA THR A 98 -18.18 8.19 -2.95
C THR A 98 -17.87 9.57 -3.54
N LYS A 99 -16.64 10.06 -3.34
CA LYS A 99 -16.18 11.32 -3.92
C LYS A 99 -16.21 11.29 -5.45
N ASN A 100 -15.67 10.25 -6.07
CA ASN A 100 -15.67 10.10 -7.53
C ASN A 100 -17.10 10.10 -8.08
N ARG A 101 -18.00 9.33 -7.46
CA ARG A 101 -19.41 9.30 -7.85
C ARG A 101 -20.09 10.68 -7.74
N ALA A 102 -19.80 11.43 -6.68
CA ALA A 102 -20.36 12.77 -6.51
C ALA A 102 -19.83 13.75 -7.57
N ILE A 103 -18.55 13.64 -7.95
CA ILE A 103 -17.96 14.43 -9.04
C ILE A 103 -18.63 14.07 -10.37
N GLU A 104 -18.77 12.79 -10.69
CA GLU A 104 -19.41 12.33 -11.93
C GLU A 104 -20.86 12.82 -12.06
N GLU A 105 -21.64 12.75 -10.98
CA GLU A 105 -23.03 13.24 -10.99
C GLU A 105 -23.09 14.76 -11.16
N ASN A 106 -22.21 15.50 -10.47
CA ASN A 106 -22.12 16.94 -10.62
C ASN A 106 -21.71 17.34 -12.05
N ASP A 107 -20.69 16.69 -12.62
CA ASP A 107 -20.22 16.94 -13.98
C ASP A 107 -21.31 16.65 -15.01
N ARG A 108 -22.09 15.59 -14.80
CA ARG A 108 -23.26 15.26 -15.63
C ARG A 108 -24.31 16.37 -15.59
N ILE A 109 -24.74 16.80 -14.40
CA ILE A 109 -25.76 17.85 -14.24
C ILE A 109 -25.24 19.18 -14.81
N PHE A 110 -23.99 19.53 -14.53
CA PHE A 110 -23.34 20.73 -15.05
C PHE A 110 -23.31 20.71 -16.59
N SER A 111 -22.88 19.60 -17.19
CA SER A 111 -22.85 19.46 -18.66
C SER A 111 -24.24 19.59 -19.29
N LEU A 112 -25.27 18.96 -18.71
CA LEU A 112 -26.64 19.07 -19.19
C LEU A 112 -27.18 20.51 -19.10
N THR A 113 -27.00 21.16 -17.96
CA THR A 113 -27.49 22.53 -17.72
C THR A 113 -26.75 23.54 -18.60
N ALA A 114 -25.43 23.43 -18.71
CA ALA A 114 -24.61 24.26 -19.58
C ALA A 114 -24.98 24.08 -21.06
N THR A 115 -25.24 22.84 -21.50
CA THR A 115 -25.71 22.56 -22.86
C THR A 115 -27.08 23.18 -23.12
N LEU A 116 -28.05 22.98 -22.21
CA LEU A 116 -29.39 23.57 -22.33
C LEU A 116 -29.33 25.11 -22.38
N LEU A 117 -28.51 25.73 -21.54
CA LEU A 117 -28.38 27.18 -21.52
C LEU A 117 -27.71 27.70 -22.80
N SER A 118 -26.69 26.99 -23.28
CA SER A 118 -26.04 27.30 -24.55
C SER A 118 -27.02 27.25 -25.73
N THR A 119 -27.88 26.23 -25.81
CA THR A 119 -28.85 26.10 -26.91
C THR A 119 -29.94 27.18 -26.85
N LEU A 120 -30.41 27.55 -25.66
CA LEU A 120 -31.36 28.65 -25.48
C LEU A 120 -30.78 29.99 -25.90
N LEU A 121 -29.52 30.28 -25.55
CA LEU A 121 -28.83 31.51 -25.96
C LEU A 121 -28.59 31.56 -27.47
N GLU A 122 -28.27 30.42 -28.10
CA GLU A 122 -28.16 30.34 -29.57
C GLU A 122 -29.50 30.62 -30.25
N ALA A 123 -30.60 30.08 -29.73
CA ALA A 123 -31.95 30.33 -30.24
C ALA A 123 -32.36 31.81 -30.11
N ALA A 124 -31.89 32.49 -29.06
CA ALA A 124 -32.10 33.93 -28.85
C ALA A 124 -31.18 34.83 -29.71
N GLY A 125 -30.24 34.26 -30.46
CA GLY A 125 -29.27 35.01 -31.29
C GLY A 125 -28.01 35.47 -30.56
N GLU A 126 -27.88 35.20 -29.26
CA GLU A 126 -26.78 35.62 -28.38
C GLU A 126 -25.57 34.67 -28.48
N LYS A 127 -24.97 34.59 -29.67
CA LYS A 127 -23.91 33.63 -30.02
C LYS A 127 -22.62 33.77 -29.18
N THR A 128 -22.30 34.98 -28.72
CA THR A 128 -21.11 35.24 -27.89
C THR A 128 -21.28 34.68 -26.48
N LEU A 129 -22.47 34.85 -25.90
CA LEU A 129 -22.82 34.32 -24.58
C LEU A 129 -22.95 32.79 -24.62
N ALA A 130 -23.55 32.24 -25.67
CA ALA A 130 -23.65 30.78 -25.84
C ALA A 130 -22.27 30.09 -25.82
N ARG A 131 -21.29 30.63 -26.55
CA ARG A 131 -19.92 30.09 -26.56
C ARG A 131 -19.24 30.12 -25.19
N ARG A 132 -19.57 31.08 -24.34
CA ARG A 132 -18.99 31.20 -22.99
C ARG A 132 -19.54 30.16 -22.02
N VAL A 133 -20.80 29.76 -22.17
CA VAL A 133 -21.47 28.82 -21.25
C VAL A 133 -21.36 27.37 -21.73
N ARG A 134 -20.98 27.15 -22.99
CA ARG A 134 -20.79 25.80 -23.54
C ARG A 134 -19.88 24.96 -22.62
N PRO A 135 -20.32 23.75 -22.21
CA PRO A 135 -19.53 22.93 -21.33
C PRO A 135 -18.18 22.61 -21.96
N SER A 136 -17.11 22.79 -21.18
CA SER A 136 -15.75 22.46 -21.58
C SER A 136 -15.62 20.95 -21.80
N THR A 137 -14.99 20.53 -22.90
CA THR A 137 -14.60 19.12 -23.11
C THR A 137 -13.43 18.68 -22.23
N ARG A 138 -12.80 19.61 -21.51
CA ARG A 138 -11.68 19.32 -20.62
C ARG A 138 -12.16 18.78 -19.29
N HIS A 139 -11.53 17.71 -18.82
CA HIS A 139 -11.74 17.20 -17.48
C HIS A 139 -11.34 18.24 -16.41
N PRO A 140 -12.03 18.29 -15.26
CA PRO A 140 -11.63 19.11 -14.13
C PRO A 140 -10.15 18.86 -13.78
N GLY A 141 -9.34 19.93 -13.74
CA GLY A 141 -7.91 19.86 -13.42
C GLY A 141 -6.94 20.00 -14.60
N GLN A 142 -7.42 19.98 -15.86
CA GLN A 142 -6.57 20.31 -17.01
C GLN A 142 -6.61 21.82 -17.29
N THR A 143 -5.68 22.56 -16.67
CA THR A 143 -5.37 23.95 -17.06
C THR A 143 -4.57 23.98 -18.37
N ILE A 144 -4.52 25.16 -19.00
CA ILE A 144 -3.96 25.39 -20.35
C ILE A 144 -2.48 24.93 -20.47
N GLU A 145 -1.71 24.96 -19.39
CA GLU A 145 -0.31 24.48 -19.37
C GLU A 145 -0.17 22.97 -19.60
N ALA A 146 -1.00 22.15 -18.94
CA ALA A 146 -0.87 20.69 -18.99
C ALA A 146 -1.21 20.08 -20.37
N ALA A 147 -2.12 20.71 -21.11
CA ALA A 147 -2.48 20.27 -22.46
C ALA A 147 -1.45 20.66 -23.53
N ALA A 148 -0.72 21.77 -23.32
CA ALA A 148 0.37 22.19 -24.20
C ALA A 148 1.60 21.27 -24.05
N GLU A 149 1.85 20.80 -22.83
CA GLU A 149 2.95 19.87 -22.54
C GLU A 149 2.72 18.48 -23.15
N ALA A 150 1.48 17.95 -23.08
CA ALA A 150 1.14 16.66 -23.69
C ALA A 150 1.19 16.66 -25.24
N ALA A 151 0.93 17.80 -25.90
CA ALA A 151 1.02 17.92 -27.35
C ALA A 151 2.47 17.99 -27.86
N THR A 152 3.44 18.31 -26.99
CA THR A 152 4.86 18.45 -27.35
C THR A 152 5.59 17.09 -27.34
N ILE A 153 4.99 16.03 -26.78
CA ILE A 153 5.64 14.72 -26.59
C ILE A 153 5.24 13.70 -27.67
N ALA A 154 4.35 14.04 -28.60
CA ALA A 154 4.06 13.17 -29.75
C ALA A 154 5.30 13.11 -30.67
N PRO A 155 5.96 11.96 -30.85
CA PRO A 155 7.17 11.88 -31.66
C PRO A 155 6.81 12.11 -33.13
N GLU A 156 7.44 13.12 -33.70
CA GLU A 156 7.54 13.36 -35.13
C GLU A 156 8.14 12.11 -35.80
N ASN A 157 7.37 11.47 -36.68
CA ASN A 157 7.84 10.33 -37.49
C ASN A 157 9.16 10.71 -38.19
N PRO A 158 10.22 9.89 -38.13
CA PRO A 158 11.42 10.17 -38.89
C PRO A 158 11.15 9.97 -40.39
N PRO A 159 11.81 10.76 -41.27
CA PRO A 159 11.61 10.68 -42.71
C PRO A 159 12.06 9.31 -43.24
N ALA A 160 11.26 8.74 -44.14
CA ALA A 160 11.65 7.59 -44.93
C ALA A 160 12.71 8.01 -45.95
N ASP A 161 13.96 7.59 -45.73
CA ASP A 161 15.04 7.69 -46.71
C ASP A 161 15.14 6.41 -47.55
N GLY A 162 15.18 6.60 -48.88
CA GLY A 162 15.91 5.75 -49.83
C GLY A 162 15.11 4.68 -50.58
#